data_AF-A0A9D9BKD1-F1
#
_entry.id   AF-A0A9D9BKD1-F1
#
_cell.length_a   1.000
_cell.length_b   1.000
_cell.length_c   1.000
_cell.angle_alpha   90.00
_cell.angle_beta   90.00
_cell.angle_gamma   90.00
#
_symmetry.space_group_name_H-M   'P 1'
#
loop_
_entity.id
_entity.type
_entity.pdbx_description
1 polymer ?
#
loop_
_entity_poly.entity_id
_entity_poly.type
_entity_poly.pdbx_seq_one_letter_code
_entity_poly.pdbx_strand_id
1 'polypeptide(L)'
;MKRLAILFISILTLVSCGDEVEFNTPGFQGNREYGLWRAEFTTAAIDGNGYLTITGGNNIETVELKVPSAAVGTYIVGDWITLEARYTDANGKVFTTNNRPDPSVSIYPEYGFIKIDEINNNTFTGTFEFLAFDNTGLNSIGYNEGVFFKVPLTSGSIPPIVTTCVDTELIAQEARADYIAAFDQSLEYVDVDTFIAACDAYNIALRTQRDYCGDVSGEITETIFSLSGCVFRCDFAERNRASAQTAFEAATIGNYEAACANYVFYLQEQIVYCGDPDGSIQAIIDSLDCNDDDGDGVPNVFEDFDGNGDLDDDDIDGDGIPNYLDDDDDGDGVPTANEAQDADGNPIDTDGDGDVDYLDDDDDGDGFLTSAETGDTDGDGVDNYLDNDDDGDGVLTQFEGADTDGDGIDNYLDDDDDGDGILTIDENPDPNGDGDPADAVDTDGDGIPDYLDNM
;
A
#
# COMPACT_ATOMS: atom_id res chain seq x y z
N MET A 1 32.19 25.20 93.90
CA MET A 1 31.08 25.60 94.79
C MET A 1 29.79 25.44 93.97
N LYS A 2 29.09 24.30 93.99
CA LYS A 2 27.94 23.94 94.87
C LYS A 2 26.90 25.07 95.05
N ARG A 3 25.67 24.76 94.59
CA ARG A 3 24.31 25.19 95.04
C ARG A 3 23.80 26.53 94.45
N LEU A 4 22.54 26.74 94.04
CA LEU A 4 21.19 26.19 94.36
C LEU A 4 20.23 26.69 93.21
N ALA A 5 19.45 25.87 92.49
CA ALA A 5 18.03 25.48 92.72
C ALA A 5 16.90 26.42 92.18
N ILE A 6 16.13 25.86 91.20
CA ILE A 6 14.65 25.91 90.97
C ILE A 6 14.00 27.18 90.36
N LEU A 7 13.34 27.08 89.18
CA LEU A 7 11.87 27.25 89.00
C LEU A 7 11.37 26.99 87.54
N PHE A 8 10.39 26.07 87.44
CA PHE A 8 9.17 25.98 86.58
C PHE A 8 9.14 26.31 85.07
N ILE A 9 8.84 25.25 84.29
CA ILE A 9 7.79 25.07 83.27
C ILE A 9 7.25 26.32 82.53
N SER A 10 7.49 26.36 81.22
CA SER A 10 6.55 26.89 80.22
C SER A 10 6.70 26.14 78.88
N ILE A 11 5.91 25.08 78.75
CA ILE A 11 5.39 24.55 77.47
C ILE A 11 4.35 25.55 76.93
N LEU A 12 4.09 25.51 75.61
CA LEU A 12 3.16 26.31 74.78
C LEU A 12 3.76 27.65 74.31
N THR A 13 3.92 27.95 73.02
CA THR A 13 3.01 27.69 71.89
C THR A 13 3.77 27.59 70.55
N LEU A 14 3.71 26.42 69.90
CA LEU A 14 3.78 26.32 68.45
C LEU A 14 2.35 26.43 67.94
N VAL A 15 1.91 27.62 67.55
CA VAL A 15 0.74 27.77 66.68
C VAL A 15 1.24 27.61 65.26
N SER A 16 1.29 26.37 64.80
CA SER A 16 1.16 26.05 63.39
C SER A 16 -0.34 26.16 63.10
N CYS A 17 -0.74 27.19 62.34
CA CYS A 17 -2.05 27.17 61.67
C CYS A 17 -1.95 26.09 60.59
N GLY A 18 -2.23 24.83 60.96
CA GLY A 18 -2.77 23.89 60.00
C GLY A 18 -4.23 24.28 59.83
N ASP A 19 -4.57 24.89 58.70
CA ASP A 19 -5.96 24.96 58.26
C ASP A 19 -6.39 23.51 57.97
N GLU A 20 -6.90 22.85 59.01
CA GLU A 20 -7.48 21.51 58.95
C GLU A 20 -8.75 21.60 58.10
N VAL A 21 -8.67 21.11 56.87
CA VAL A 21 -9.84 20.86 56.03
C VAL A 21 -10.71 19.80 56.72
N GLU A 22 -11.87 20.19 57.23
CA GLU A 22 -12.85 19.28 57.81
C GLU A 22 -13.54 18.47 56.69
N PHE A 23 -13.00 17.28 56.38
CA PHE A 23 -13.56 16.40 55.36
C PHE A 23 -14.84 15.71 55.86
N ASN A 24 -16.01 16.21 55.44
CA ASN A 24 -17.20 15.35 55.36
C ASN A 24 -16.92 14.22 54.37
N THR A 25 -17.33 12.99 54.68
CA THR A 25 -17.14 11.81 53.81
C THR A 25 -18.51 11.28 53.37
N PRO A 26 -18.87 11.35 52.07
CA PRO A 26 -18.13 11.97 50.96
C PRO A 26 -18.12 13.50 51.05
N GLY A 27 -17.20 14.16 50.34
CA GLY A 27 -17.06 15.61 50.34
C GLY A 27 -16.78 16.18 48.95
N PHE A 28 -17.31 17.37 48.67
CA PHE A 28 -16.98 18.15 47.49
C PHE A 28 -17.04 19.63 47.90
N GLN A 29 -15.93 20.35 47.75
CA GLN A 29 -15.83 21.75 48.15
C GLN A 29 -14.76 22.49 47.37
N GLY A 30 -14.78 23.82 47.40
CA GLY A 30 -13.74 24.66 46.81
C GLY A 30 -13.92 26.12 47.20
N ASN A 31 -12.90 26.94 46.95
CA ASN A 31 -12.98 28.37 47.14
C ASN A 31 -13.57 29.02 45.89
N ARG A 32 -14.82 29.49 46.02
CA ARG A 32 -15.57 30.17 44.97
C ARG A 32 -15.61 31.67 45.26
N GLU A 33 -14.96 32.46 44.41
CA GLU A 33 -14.95 33.93 44.53
C GLU A 33 -14.66 34.42 45.96
N TYR A 34 -13.60 33.89 46.59
CA TYR A 34 -13.13 34.24 47.94
C TYR A 34 -13.99 33.69 49.10
N GLY A 35 -14.96 32.83 48.82
CA GLY A 35 -15.78 32.14 49.82
C GLY A 35 -15.71 30.61 49.70
N LEU A 36 -15.70 29.92 50.84
CA LEU A 36 -15.77 28.46 50.86
C LEU A 36 -17.16 28.00 50.39
N TRP A 37 -17.20 27.25 49.30
CA TRP A 37 -18.39 26.56 48.79
C TRP A 37 -18.31 25.07 49.12
N ARG A 38 -19.41 24.50 49.64
CA ARG A 38 -19.52 23.08 49.99
C ARG A 38 -20.78 22.49 49.37
N ALA A 39 -20.65 21.31 48.77
CA ALA A 39 -21.79 20.55 48.27
C ALA A 39 -22.56 19.89 49.44
N GLU A 40 -23.89 19.80 49.30
CA GLU A 40 -24.78 19.02 50.17
C GLU A 40 -24.96 17.59 49.66
N PHE A 41 -24.79 17.37 48.34
CA PHE A 41 -24.78 16.05 47.72
C PHE A 41 -23.62 15.91 46.73
N THR A 42 -23.16 14.68 46.55
CA THR A 42 -22.11 14.36 45.58
C THR A 42 -22.45 13.05 44.86
N THR A 43 -22.07 12.97 43.59
CA THR A 43 -22.30 11.79 42.76
C THR A 43 -21.28 11.75 41.64
N ALA A 44 -20.88 10.56 41.24
CA ALA A 44 -20.16 10.32 40.01
C ALA A 44 -21.00 9.44 39.08
N ALA A 45 -20.91 9.69 37.77
CA ALA A 45 -21.53 8.87 36.75
C ALA A 45 -20.55 8.60 35.61
N ILE A 46 -20.61 7.40 35.05
CA ILE A 46 -19.88 7.04 33.83
C ILE A 46 -20.89 6.77 32.72
N ASP A 47 -20.71 7.43 31.58
CA ASP A 47 -21.61 7.27 30.43
C ASP A 47 -21.23 6.07 29.55
N GLY A 48 -21.96 5.87 28.45
CA GLY A 48 -21.74 4.76 27.52
C GLY A 48 -20.40 4.81 26.78
N ASN A 49 -19.74 5.97 26.76
CA ASN A 49 -18.42 6.17 26.15
C ASN A 49 -17.28 6.01 27.19
N GLY A 50 -17.62 5.73 28.46
CA GLY A 50 -16.65 5.61 29.54
C GLY A 50 -16.23 6.95 30.15
N TYR A 51 -16.87 8.06 29.78
CA TYR A 51 -16.53 9.39 30.29
C TYR A 51 -17.08 9.55 31.70
N LEU A 52 -16.25 10.08 32.60
CA LEU A 52 -16.57 10.26 34.00
C LEU A 52 -17.03 11.70 34.25
N THR A 53 -18.21 11.84 34.84
CA THR A 53 -18.71 13.12 35.37
C THR A 53 -18.81 13.05 36.88
N ILE A 54 -18.03 13.88 37.58
CA ILE A 54 -18.09 14.07 39.04
C ILE A 54 -18.93 15.33 39.31
N THR A 55 -20.00 15.17 40.08
CA THR A 55 -20.94 16.25 40.41
C THR A 55 -20.94 16.52 41.90
N GLY A 56 -20.84 17.79 42.27
CA GLY A 56 -21.16 18.30 43.59
C GLY A 56 -22.27 19.34 43.48
N GLY A 57 -23.24 19.34 44.39
CA GLY A 57 -24.29 20.36 44.37
C GLY A 57 -24.97 20.54 45.70
N ASN A 58 -25.82 21.55 45.77
CA ASN A 58 -26.76 21.80 46.85
C ASN A 58 -28.17 21.96 46.26
N ASN A 59 -29.16 22.32 47.07
CA ASN A 59 -30.55 22.45 46.60
C ASN A 59 -30.78 23.49 45.48
N ILE A 60 -29.79 24.35 45.16
CA ILE A 60 -29.93 25.44 44.20
C ILE A 60 -28.76 25.56 43.19
N GLU A 61 -27.58 25.03 43.46
CA GLU A 61 -26.39 25.18 42.61
C GLU A 61 -25.70 23.84 42.37
N THR A 62 -25.05 23.68 41.20
CA THR A 62 -24.29 22.47 40.85
C THR A 62 -22.95 22.79 40.21
N VAL A 63 -21.95 21.94 40.47
CA VAL A 63 -20.65 21.87 39.81
C VAL A 63 -20.51 20.48 39.21
N GLU A 64 -20.25 20.41 37.90
CA GLU A 64 -20.01 19.17 37.15
C GLU A 64 -18.57 19.22 36.59
N LEU A 65 -17.81 18.17 36.84
CA LEU A 65 -16.44 17.98 36.37
C LEU A 65 -16.44 16.75 35.46
N LYS A 66 -16.31 16.97 34.15
CA LYS A 66 -16.36 15.94 33.12
C LYS A 66 -14.97 15.69 32.55
N VAL A 67 -14.55 14.43 32.55
CA VAL A 67 -13.29 13.97 31.97
C VAL A 67 -13.52 12.74 31.08
N PRO A 68 -12.73 12.56 30.02
CA PRO A 68 -12.93 11.52 29.01
C PRO A 68 -12.50 10.12 29.50
N SER A 69 -12.09 9.97 30.75
CA SER A 69 -11.59 8.70 31.28
C SER A 69 -11.75 8.61 32.79
N ALA A 70 -12.09 7.42 33.28
CA ALA A 70 -12.08 7.08 34.70
C ALA A 70 -10.69 6.57 35.13
N ALA A 71 -9.63 7.33 34.82
CA ALA A 71 -8.25 7.01 35.19
C ALA A 71 -7.69 8.03 36.19
N VAL A 72 -6.70 7.61 36.99
CA VAL A 72 -5.89 8.53 37.80
C VAL A 72 -5.03 9.37 36.85
N GLY A 73 -5.04 10.68 37.02
CA GLY A 73 -4.36 11.60 36.12
C GLY A 73 -4.79 13.05 36.28
N THR A 74 -4.16 13.92 35.51
CA THR A 74 -4.52 15.35 35.42
C THR A 74 -5.11 15.61 34.04
N TYR A 75 -6.26 16.26 34.02
CA TYR A 75 -7.05 16.57 32.84
C TYR A 75 -7.16 18.09 32.72
N ILE A 76 -6.70 18.67 31.61
CA ILE A 76 -6.77 20.12 31.40
C ILE A 76 -8.16 20.49 30.91
N VAL A 77 -8.81 21.44 31.57
CA VAL A 77 -10.15 21.91 31.20
C VAL A 77 -10.10 23.32 30.65
N GLY A 78 -11.04 23.60 29.74
CA GLY A 78 -11.09 24.86 29.00
C GLY A 78 -10.26 24.88 27.73
N ASP A 79 -9.53 23.80 27.48
CA ASP A 79 -8.81 23.58 26.25
C ASP A 79 -9.72 22.99 25.17
N TRP A 80 -10.23 21.76 25.39
CA TRP A 80 -11.12 21.06 24.47
C TRP A 80 -12.48 20.71 25.10
N ILE A 81 -13.51 20.50 24.27
CA ILE A 81 -14.92 20.45 24.68
C ILE A 81 -15.29 19.22 25.55
N THR A 82 -14.56 18.12 25.39
CA THR A 82 -14.80 16.86 26.14
C THR A 82 -14.30 16.95 27.59
N LEU A 83 -13.38 17.88 27.87
CA LEU A 83 -12.77 18.15 29.16
C LEU A 83 -13.40 19.42 29.75
N GLU A 84 -14.48 19.24 30.50
CA GLU A 84 -15.36 20.35 30.91
C GLU A 84 -15.48 20.46 32.42
N ALA A 85 -15.29 21.67 32.94
CA ALA A 85 -15.82 22.04 34.25
C ALA A 85 -16.97 23.03 34.06
N ARG A 86 -18.11 22.70 34.68
CA ARG A 86 -19.38 23.41 34.52
C ARG A 86 -19.96 23.78 35.86
N TYR A 87 -20.48 25.00 35.97
CA TYR A 87 -21.23 25.47 37.11
C TYR A 87 -22.61 25.95 36.67
N THR A 88 -23.64 25.56 37.42
CA THR A 88 -25.02 26.05 37.23
C THR A 88 -25.51 26.72 38.50
N ASP A 89 -25.99 27.96 38.38
CA ASP A 89 -26.47 28.76 39.51
C ASP A 89 -27.95 28.48 39.87
N ALA A 90 -28.42 29.12 40.94
CA ALA A 90 -29.81 29.06 41.44
C ALA A 90 -30.89 29.45 40.42
N ASN A 91 -30.54 30.22 39.40
CA ASN A 91 -31.44 30.65 38.33
C ASN A 91 -31.32 29.77 37.08
N GLY A 92 -30.48 28.73 37.11
CA GLY A 92 -30.17 27.89 35.96
C GLY A 92 -29.18 28.53 34.99
N LYS A 93 -28.49 29.62 35.36
CA LYS A 93 -27.43 30.20 34.53
C LYS A 93 -26.22 29.30 34.54
N VAL A 94 -25.73 28.95 33.36
CA VAL A 94 -24.60 28.06 33.15
C VAL A 94 -23.32 28.85 32.89
N PHE A 95 -22.25 28.43 33.55
CA PHE A 95 -20.88 28.81 33.27
C PHE A 95 -20.11 27.54 32.94
N THR A 96 -19.31 27.54 31.88
CA THR A 96 -18.51 26.38 31.48
C THR A 96 -17.13 26.82 30.98
N THR A 97 -16.14 25.98 31.21
CA THR A 97 -14.79 26.13 30.62
C THR A 97 -14.81 26.04 29.10
N ASN A 98 -15.87 25.47 28.50
CA ASN A 98 -16.04 25.40 27.06
C ASN A 98 -16.42 26.74 26.43
N ASN A 99 -16.90 27.70 27.22
CA ASN A 99 -17.11 29.07 26.75
C ASN A 99 -15.80 29.84 26.81
N ARG A 100 -15.43 30.47 25.71
CA ARG A 100 -14.23 31.32 25.64
C ARG A 100 -14.49 32.69 26.28
N PRO A 101 -13.50 33.28 26.96
CA PRO A 101 -13.58 34.67 27.40
C PRO A 101 -13.78 35.59 26.20
N ASP A 102 -14.52 36.68 26.39
CA ASP A 102 -14.53 37.76 25.41
C ASP A 102 -13.08 38.28 25.22
N PRO A 103 -12.62 38.58 23.99
CA PRO A 103 -11.25 39.05 23.75
C PRO A 103 -10.84 40.31 24.53
N SER A 104 -11.81 41.09 25.01
CA SER A 104 -11.58 42.26 25.88
C SER A 104 -11.23 41.90 27.33
N VAL A 105 -11.39 40.63 27.73
CA VAL A 105 -11.10 40.11 29.06
C VAL A 105 -9.73 39.42 29.05
N SER A 106 -8.74 40.02 29.71
CA SER A 106 -7.43 39.37 29.89
C SER A 106 -7.48 38.42 31.08
N ILE A 107 -7.10 37.16 30.87
CA ILE A 107 -7.07 36.12 31.89
C ILE A 107 -5.73 35.41 31.97
N TYR A 108 -5.35 34.99 33.17
CA TYR A 108 -4.21 34.12 33.43
C TYR A 108 -4.37 33.40 34.80
N PRO A 109 -4.24 32.06 34.86
CA PRO A 109 -4.13 31.13 33.73
C PRO A 109 -5.47 31.01 32.97
N GLU A 110 -5.38 30.73 31.66
CA GLU A 110 -6.55 30.52 30.80
C GLU A 110 -7.22 29.16 31.04
N TYR A 111 -6.41 28.15 31.38
CA TYR A 111 -6.87 26.78 31.56
C TYR A 111 -6.93 26.38 33.04
N GLY A 112 -7.88 25.50 33.33
CA GLY A 112 -8.00 24.82 34.61
C GLY A 112 -7.52 23.38 34.54
N PHE A 113 -7.69 22.65 35.64
CA PHE A 113 -7.48 21.21 35.66
C PHE A 113 -8.52 20.50 36.53
N ILE A 114 -8.76 19.23 36.19
CA ILE A 114 -9.37 18.23 37.05
C ILE A 114 -8.31 17.17 37.28
N LYS A 115 -7.96 16.90 38.53
CA LYS A 115 -6.99 15.86 38.88
C LYS A 115 -7.67 14.77 39.68
N ILE A 116 -7.61 13.55 39.18
CA ILE A 116 -8.06 12.35 39.90
C ILE A 116 -6.81 11.74 40.55
N ASP A 117 -6.77 11.74 41.88
CA ASP A 117 -5.64 11.23 42.66
C ASP A 117 -5.83 9.76 43.04
N GLU A 118 -7.06 9.34 43.34
CA GLU A 118 -7.37 7.97 43.77
C GLU A 118 -8.75 7.53 43.26
N ILE A 119 -8.82 6.28 42.77
CA ILE A 119 -10.06 5.57 42.47
C ILE A 119 -10.06 4.29 43.31
N ASN A 120 -11.01 4.19 44.26
CA ASN A 120 -11.05 3.09 45.22
C ASN A 120 -12.49 2.74 45.58
N ASN A 121 -12.86 1.46 45.50
CA ASN A 121 -14.20 0.96 45.82
C ASN A 121 -15.34 1.78 45.16
N ASN A 122 -15.22 2.08 43.85
CA ASN A 122 -16.15 2.92 43.10
C ASN A 122 -16.33 4.33 43.68
N THR A 123 -15.30 4.86 44.34
CA THR A 123 -15.24 6.26 44.80
C THR A 123 -14.06 6.98 44.18
N PHE A 124 -14.24 8.27 43.92
CA PHE A 124 -13.23 9.14 43.28
C PHE A 124 -12.76 10.21 44.27
N THR A 125 -11.46 10.40 44.35
CA THR A 125 -10.81 11.43 45.16
C THR A 125 -9.82 12.21 44.31
N GLY A 126 -9.79 13.53 44.49
CA GLY A 126 -8.90 14.39 43.74
C GLY A 126 -9.16 15.87 43.96
N THR A 127 -8.55 16.68 43.11
CA THR A 127 -8.57 18.14 43.19
C THR A 127 -8.98 18.76 41.87
N PHE A 128 -9.43 20.01 41.89
CA PHE A 128 -9.78 20.75 40.69
C PHE A 128 -9.58 22.25 40.86
N GLU A 129 -9.31 22.92 39.73
CA GLU A 129 -9.24 24.36 39.61
C GLU A 129 -9.77 24.73 38.22
N PHE A 130 -10.64 25.73 38.11
CA PHE A 130 -11.08 26.20 36.80
C PHE A 130 -11.62 27.62 36.84
N LEU A 131 -11.60 28.26 35.66
CA LEU A 131 -12.30 29.49 35.38
C LEU A 131 -13.29 29.23 34.24
N ALA A 132 -14.58 29.37 34.53
CA ALA A 132 -15.67 29.07 33.59
C ALA A 132 -16.43 30.34 33.21
N PHE A 133 -16.84 30.47 31.96
CA PHE A 133 -17.53 31.64 31.45
C PHE A 133 -18.98 31.35 31.11
N ASP A 134 -19.85 32.34 31.23
CA ASP A 134 -21.19 32.25 30.65
C ASP A 134 -21.14 32.36 29.11
N ASN A 135 -22.29 32.18 28.45
CA ASN A 135 -22.37 32.23 27.00
C ASN A 135 -21.98 33.60 26.38
N THR A 136 -21.83 34.65 27.19
CA THR A 136 -21.39 35.97 26.71
C THR A 136 -19.88 36.12 26.75
N GLY A 137 -19.16 35.27 27.48
CA GLY A 137 -17.71 35.41 27.71
C GLY A 137 -17.34 36.59 28.63
N LEU A 138 -18.31 37.39 29.09
CA LEU A 138 -18.09 38.59 29.90
C LEU A 138 -18.19 38.34 31.40
N ASN A 139 -18.93 37.31 31.82
CA ASN A 139 -19.03 36.92 33.23
C ASN A 139 -18.37 35.56 33.42
N SER A 140 -17.59 35.45 34.48
CA SER A 140 -16.91 34.21 34.84
C SER A 140 -17.25 33.78 36.25
N ILE A 141 -16.97 32.51 36.54
CA ILE A 141 -16.92 31.97 37.88
C ILE A 141 -15.68 31.10 38.02
N GLY A 142 -14.93 31.33 39.10
CA GLY A 142 -13.69 30.61 39.38
C GLY A 142 -13.83 29.74 40.62
N TYR A 143 -13.28 28.53 40.54
CA TYR A 143 -13.06 27.65 41.68
C TYR A 143 -11.57 27.40 41.84
N ASN A 144 -11.04 27.76 43.01
CA ASN A 144 -9.66 27.47 43.41
C ASN A 144 -9.66 26.51 44.59
N GLU A 145 -8.55 25.79 44.79
CA GLU A 145 -8.38 24.86 45.92
C GLU A 145 -9.55 23.85 46.03
N GLY A 146 -10.11 23.44 44.87
CA GLY A 146 -11.22 22.52 44.78
C GLY A 146 -10.79 21.10 45.17
N VAL A 147 -11.61 20.41 45.96
CA VAL A 147 -11.38 19.04 46.39
C VAL A 147 -12.68 18.24 46.31
N PHE A 148 -12.60 17.05 45.72
CA PHE A 148 -13.62 16.02 45.83
C PHE A 148 -13.01 14.81 46.53
N PHE A 149 -13.70 14.28 47.54
CA PHE A 149 -13.19 13.22 48.42
C PHE A 149 -14.21 12.09 48.52
N LYS A 150 -13.80 10.90 48.06
CA LYS A 150 -14.61 9.68 48.06
C LYS A 150 -16.01 9.85 47.44
N VAL A 151 -16.12 10.61 46.36
CA VAL A 151 -17.41 10.79 45.65
C VAL A 151 -17.84 9.45 45.05
N PRO A 152 -19.02 8.92 45.38
CA PRO A 152 -19.42 7.58 44.95
C PRO A 152 -19.95 7.56 43.51
N LEU A 153 -19.59 6.51 42.76
CA LEU A 153 -20.22 6.17 41.48
C LEU A 153 -21.66 5.70 41.73
N THR A 154 -22.64 6.44 41.21
CA THR A 154 -24.07 6.13 41.37
C THR A 154 -24.71 5.61 40.09
N SER A 155 -24.08 5.83 38.94
CA SER A 155 -24.55 5.39 37.63
C SER A 155 -23.39 5.01 36.73
N GLY A 156 -23.59 3.97 35.91
CA GLY A 156 -22.54 3.39 35.06
C GLY A 156 -21.59 2.47 35.83
N SER A 157 -20.53 2.03 35.15
CA SER A 157 -19.49 1.17 35.71
C SER A 157 -18.13 1.58 35.15
N ILE A 158 -17.08 1.47 35.96
CA ILE A 158 -15.70 1.68 35.47
C ILE A 158 -15.43 0.61 34.40
N PRO A 159 -15.01 1.00 33.18
CA PRO A 159 -14.68 0.06 32.13
C PRO A 159 -13.60 -0.94 32.56
N PRO A 160 -13.66 -2.20 32.13
CA PRO A 160 -12.64 -3.19 32.46
C PRO A 160 -11.27 -2.84 31.86
N ILE A 161 -11.26 -2.13 30.74
CA ILE A 161 -10.10 -1.54 30.11
C ILE A 161 -10.34 -0.02 30.09
N VAL A 162 -9.49 0.73 30.76
CA VAL A 162 -9.59 2.19 30.85
C VAL A 162 -8.64 2.80 29.84
N THR A 163 -9.18 3.52 28.85
CA THR A 163 -8.39 4.29 27.89
C THR A 163 -7.89 5.58 28.52
N THR A 164 -6.61 5.88 28.33
CA THR A 164 -5.95 7.10 28.80
C THR A 164 -5.46 7.94 27.61
N CYS A 165 -5.05 9.18 27.88
CA CYS A 165 -4.40 10.01 26.86
C CYS A 165 -3.19 9.30 26.23
N VAL A 166 -2.35 8.65 27.04
CA VAL A 166 -1.16 7.91 26.55
C VAL A 166 -1.54 6.78 25.61
N ASP A 167 -2.64 6.07 25.88
CA ASP A 167 -3.12 5.01 24.99
C ASP A 167 -3.56 5.58 23.64
N THR A 168 -4.26 6.72 23.65
CA THR A 168 -4.71 7.38 22.41
C THR A 168 -3.55 8.01 21.62
N GLU A 169 -2.49 8.47 22.29
CA GLU A 169 -1.26 8.93 21.63
C GLU A 169 -0.58 7.80 20.89
N LEU A 170 -0.50 6.61 21.49
CA LEU A 170 0.09 5.43 20.85
C LEU A 170 -0.72 5.01 19.61
N ILE A 171 -2.06 4.95 19.73
CA ILE A 171 -2.94 4.63 18.61
C ILE A 171 -2.76 5.63 17.45
N ALA A 172 -2.65 6.92 17.75
CA ALA A 172 -2.39 7.94 16.74
C ALA A 172 -1.01 7.79 16.09
N GLN A 173 0.01 7.38 16.83
CA GLN A 173 1.35 7.12 16.29
C GLN A 173 1.36 5.90 15.36
N GLU A 174 0.68 4.82 15.74
CA GLU A 174 0.53 3.61 14.91
C GLU A 174 -0.22 3.95 13.61
N ALA A 175 -1.38 4.60 13.71
CA ALA A 175 -2.16 5.00 12.53
C ALA A 175 -1.39 5.99 11.63
N ARG A 176 -0.53 6.84 12.19
CA ARG A 176 0.36 7.72 11.41
C ARG A 176 1.38 6.91 10.61
N ALA A 177 1.93 5.85 11.18
CA ALA A 177 2.89 4.99 10.50
C ALA A 177 2.23 4.30 9.30
N ASP A 178 1.02 3.76 9.50
CA ASP A 178 0.23 3.14 8.44
C ASP A 178 -0.13 4.15 7.34
N TYR A 179 -0.56 5.36 7.72
CA TYR A 179 -0.82 6.45 6.77
C TYR A 179 0.40 6.76 5.90
N ILE A 180 1.59 6.90 6.49
CA ILE A 180 2.82 7.19 5.74
C ILE A 180 3.23 6.03 4.83
N ALA A 181 3.10 4.80 5.32
CA ALA A 181 3.43 3.61 4.55
C ALA A 181 2.56 3.47 3.28
N ALA A 182 1.32 3.95 3.32
CA ALA A 182 0.39 3.87 2.18
C ALA A 182 0.79 4.74 0.97
N PHE A 183 1.76 5.66 1.10
CA PHE A 183 2.25 6.50 -0.01
C PHE A 183 3.77 6.62 -0.04
N ASP A 184 4.46 5.63 0.53
CA ASP A 184 5.93 5.60 0.59
C ASP A 184 6.54 5.65 -0.82
N GLN A 185 7.75 6.22 -0.94
CA GLN A 185 8.43 6.36 -2.22
C GLN A 185 8.96 5.03 -2.78
N SER A 186 9.04 3.98 -1.95
CA SER A 186 9.41 2.63 -2.37
C SER A 186 8.26 1.85 -2.98
N LEU A 187 7.02 2.33 -2.87
CA LEU A 187 5.88 1.73 -3.55
C LEU A 187 5.97 2.02 -5.05
N GLU A 188 5.75 0.98 -5.85
CA GLU A 188 5.65 1.11 -7.31
C GLU A 188 4.43 1.98 -7.68
N TYR A 189 3.30 1.69 -7.03
CA TYR A 189 2.04 2.42 -7.16
C TYR A 189 1.45 2.74 -5.78
N VAL A 190 0.85 3.92 -5.66
CA VAL A 190 0.06 4.34 -4.49
C VAL A 190 -1.39 3.92 -4.74
N ASP A 191 -1.85 2.91 -4.00
CA ASP A 191 -3.23 2.44 -4.08
C ASP A 191 -4.21 3.44 -3.43
N VAL A 192 -5.28 3.76 -4.15
CA VAL A 192 -6.29 4.76 -3.75
C VAL A 192 -6.98 4.35 -2.46
N ASP A 193 -7.51 3.13 -2.40
CA ASP A 193 -8.33 2.67 -1.29
C ASP A 193 -7.50 2.52 -0.01
N THR A 194 -6.28 1.98 -0.13
CA THR A 194 -5.31 1.83 0.96
C THR A 194 -4.92 3.20 1.52
N PHE A 195 -4.62 4.18 0.66
CA PHE A 195 -4.31 5.54 1.09
C PHE A 195 -5.46 6.18 1.87
N ILE A 196 -6.68 6.14 1.32
CA ILE A 196 -7.86 6.76 1.93
C ILE A 196 -8.16 6.10 3.29
N ALA A 197 -8.17 4.77 3.34
CA ALA A 197 -8.43 4.03 4.57
C ALA A 197 -7.40 4.35 5.67
N ALA A 198 -6.11 4.40 5.32
CA ALA A 198 -5.04 4.72 6.27
C ALA A 198 -5.12 6.17 6.76
N CYS A 199 -5.44 7.12 5.87
CA CYS A 199 -5.63 8.52 6.24
C CYS A 199 -6.83 8.71 7.16
N ASP A 200 -7.98 8.07 6.87
CA ASP A 200 -9.18 8.16 7.69
C ASP A 200 -8.95 7.56 9.08
N ALA A 201 -8.27 6.41 9.16
CA ALA A 201 -7.86 5.80 10.43
C ALA A 201 -7.00 6.77 11.26
N TYR A 202 -6.03 7.44 10.63
CA TYR A 202 -5.19 8.42 11.31
C TYR A 202 -5.98 9.66 11.76
N ASN A 203 -6.90 10.17 10.93
CA ASN A 203 -7.78 11.29 11.29
C ASN A 203 -8.67 10.96 12.51
N ILE A 204 -9.25 9.75 12.54
CA ILE A 204 -10.04 9.25 13.67
C ILE A 204 -9.17 9.12 14.92
N ALA A 205 -7.95 8.59 14.79
CA ALA A 205 -7.03 8.45 15.90
C ALA A 205 -6.63 9.81 16.50
N LEU A 206 -6.32 10.81 15.66
CA LEU A 206 -6.03 12.18 16.10
C LEU A 206 -7.22 12.83 16.82
N ARG A 207 -8.44 12.64 16.31
CA ARG A 207 -9.66 13.16 16.96
C ARG A 207 -9.86 12.53 18.33
N THR A 208 -9.65 11.22 18.42
CA THR A 208 -9.73 10.47 19.68
C THR A 208 -8.64 10.95 20.65
N GLN A 209 -7.40 11.13 20.17
CA GLN A 209 -6.31 11.69 20.98
C GLN A 209 -6.68 13.07 21.53
N ARG A 210 -7.18 13.99 20.70
CA ARG A 210 -7.62 15.31 21.15
C ARG A 210 -8.75 15.23 22.16
N ASP A 211 -9.71 14.32 22.00
CA ASP A 211 -10.81 14.15 22.94
C ASP A 211 -10.33 13.67 24.32
N TYR A 212 -9.22 12.94 24.40
CA TYR A 212 -8.65 12.41 25.65
C TYR A 212 -7.55 13.29 26.26
N CYS A 213 -6.75 13.94 25.43
CA CYS A 213 -5.55 14.70 25.81
C CYS A 213 -5.75 16.21 25.83
N GLY A 214 -6.77 16.73 25.12
CA GLY A 214 -6.83 18.13 24.72
C GLY A 214 -5.93 18.43 23.52
N ASP A 215 -5.81 19.71 23.18
CA ASP A 215 -5.00 20.27 22.11
C ASP A 215 -4.55 21.70 22.43
N VAL A 216 -3.93 21.88 23.60
CA VAL A 216 -3.47 23.19 24.10
C VAL A 216 -2.55 23.90 23.10
N SER A 217 -1.71 23.14 22.38
CA SER A 217 -0.81 23.69 21.36
C SER A 217 -1.51 24.02 20.04
N GLY A 218 -2.68 23.42 19.77
CA GLY A 218 -3.37 23.48 18.49
C GLY A 218 -2.81 22.54 17.42
N GLU A 219 -1.71 21.82 17.71
CA GLU A 219 -0.99 20.99 16.74
C GLU A 219 -1.86 19.82 16.21
N ILE A 220 -2.70 19.23 17.06
CA ILE A 220 -3.56 18.11 16.63
C ILE A 220 -4.62 18.63 15.66
N THR A 221 -5.24 19.77 15.99
CA THR A 221 -6.25 20.41 15.14
C THR A 221 -5.65 20.85 13.81
N GLU A 222 -4.46 21.47 13.81
CA GLU A 222 -3.73 21.81 12.58
C GLU A 222 -3.43 20.58 11.73
N THR A 223 -2.99 19.47 12.36
CA THR A 223 -2.72 18.21 11.65
C THR A 223 -3.99 17.65 11.02
N ILE A 224 -5.11 17.59 11.74
CA ILE A 224 -6.41 17.13 11.22
C ILE A 224 -6.84 17.97 10.01
N PHE A 225 -6.63 19.30 10.05
CA PHE A 225 -6.92 20.16 8.91
C PHE A 225 -5.99 19.90 7.72
N SER A 226 -4.70 19.63 7.96
CA SER A 226 -3.73 19.34 6.91
C SER A 226 -4.04 18.07 6.13
N LEU A 227 -4.68 17.07 6.78
CA LEU A 227 -5.14 15.84 6.12
C LEU A 227 -6.22 16.13 5.05
N SER A 228 -6.79 17.34 5.02
CA SER A 228 -7.60 17.85 3.92
C SER A 228 -8.77 16.95 3.51
N GLY A 229 -9.33 16.20 4.47
CA GLY A 229 -10.43 15.28 4.23
C GLY A 229 -10.04 13.95 3.59
N CYS A 230 -8.76 13.58 3.62
CA CYS A 230 -8.25 12.29 3.15
C CYS A 230 -8.57 11.99 1.68
N VAL A 231 -8.48 13.03 0.85
CA VAL A 231 -8.69 12.92 -0.60
C VAL A 231 -7.41 12.48 -1.28
N PHE A 232 -7.51 11.48 -2.16
CA PHE A 232 -6.41 11.07 -3.03
C PHE A 232 -6.00 12.23 -3.94
N ARG A 233 -4.69 12.50 -4.01
CA ARG A 233 -4.18 13.73 -4.60
C ARG A 233 -3.65 13.50 -6.00
N CYS A 234 -3.73 14.54 -6.82
CA CYS A 234 -3.22 14.52 -8.20
C CYS A 234 -1.72 14.14 -8.27
N ASP A 235 -0.89 14.53 -7.29
CA ASP A 235 0.55 14.17 -7.29
C ASP A 235 0.80 12.66 -7.15
N PHE A 236 -0.14 11.90 -6.58
CA PHE A 236 -0.05 10.44 -6.53
C PHE A 236 -0.48 9.81 -7.86
N ALA A 237 -1.57 10.29 -8.46
CA ALA A 237 -2.00 9.82 -9.78
C ALA A 237 -0.93 10.10 -10.87
N GLU A 238 -0.30 11.28 -10.84
CA GLU A 238 0.81 11.62 -11.74
C GLU A 238 2.01 10.69 -11.55
N ARG A 239 2.30 10.27 -10.32
CA ARG A 239 3.39 9.33 -10.02
C ARG A 239 3.04 7.94 -10.54
N ASN A 240 1.85 7.43 -10.26
CA ASN A 240 1.41 6.12 -10.71
C ASN A 240 1.45 6.03 -12.24
N ARG A 241 0.91 7.04 -12.94
CA ARG A 241 0.97 7.12 -14.41
C ARG A 241 2.40 7.18 -14.93
N ALA A 242 3.30 7.91 -14.28
CA ALA A 242 4.71 7.95 -14.68
C ALA A 242 5.41 6.59 -14.52
N SER A 243 5.16 5.88 -13.42
CA SER A 243 5.67 4.50 -13.22
C SER A 243 5.14 3.57 -14.32
N ALA A 244 3.83 3.60 -14.57
CA ALA A 244 3.20 2.75 -15.58
C ALA A 244 3.66 3.07 -17.01
N GLN A 245 3.89 4.34 -17.31
CA GLN A 245 4.45 4.76 -18.59
C GLN A 245 5.86 4.18 -18.80
N THR A 246 6.72 4.22 -17.77
CA THR A 246 8.06 3.62 -17.87
C THR A 246 8.00 2.11 -18.07
N ALA A 247 7.05 1.42 -17.43
CA ALA A 247 6.84 -0.01 -17.64
C ALA A 247 6.34 -0.30 -19.07
N PHE A 248 5.39 0.48 -19.58
CA PHE A 248 4.86 0.39 -20.94
C PHE A 248 5.93 0.65 -22.00
N GLU A 249 6.74 1.70 -21.85
CA GLU A 249 7.83 2.04 -22.78
C GLU A 249 8.97 1.01 -22.79
N ALA A 250 9.04 0.15 -21.77
CA ALA A 250 10.03 -0.92 -21.65
C ALA A 250 9.42 -2.31 -21.90
N ALA A 251 8.16 -2.37 -22.32
CA ALA A 251 7.47 -3.62 -22.54
C ALA A 251 8.03 -4.37 -23.76
N THR A 252 8.03 -5.69 -23.66
CA THR A 252 8.31 -6.62 -24.76
C THR A 252 7.01 -7.28 -25.20
N ILE A 253 7.02 -8.01 -26.31
CA ILE A 253 5.88 -8.78 -26.83
C ILE A 253 5.12 -9.49 -25.69
N GLY A 254 5.80 -10.32 -24.90
CA GLY A 254 5.19 -11.12 -23.83
C GLY A 254 4.62 -10.38 -22.62
N ASN A 255 4.82 -9.06 -22.48
CA ASN A 255 4.24 -8.31 -21.37
C ASN A 255 3.53 -7.01 -21.78
N TYR A 256 3.47 -6.72 -23.08
CA TYR A 256 2.94 -5.49 -23.62
C TYR A 256 1.48 -5.25 -23.28
N GLU A 257 0.60 -6.23 -23.53
CA GLU A 257 -0.84 -6.07 -23.24
C GLU A 257 -1.08 -5.66 -21.78
N ALA A 258 -0.40 -6.33 -20.85
CA ALA A 258 -0.51 -6.06 -19.42
C ALA A 258 0.05 -4.68 -19.05
N ALA A 259 1.19 -4.30 -19.64
CA ALA A 259 1.80 -2.99 -19.42
C ALA A 259 0.94 -1.85 -20.02
N CYS A 260 0.39 -2.06 -21.21
CA CYS A 260 -0.49 -1.13 -21.92
C CYS A 260 -1.81 -0.93 -21.15
N ALA A 261 -2.47 -2.01 -20.74
CA ALA A 261 -3.68 -1.95 -19.93
C ALA A 261 -3.45 -1.21 -18.59
N ASN A 262 -2.32 -1.47 -17.93
CA ASN A 262 -1.93 -0.74 -16.72
C ASN A 262 -1.69 0.75 -16.99
N TYR A 263 -1.04 1.09 -18.11
CA TYR A 263 -0.81 2.48 -18.48
C TYR A 263 -2.12 3.21 -18.75
N VAL A 264 -3.04 2.60 -19.51
CA VAL A 264 -4.40 3.11 -19.73
C VAL A 264 -5.15 3.33 -18.42
N PHE A 265 -5.07 2.37 -17.49
CA PHE A 265 -5.69 2.50 -16.16
C PHE A 265 -5.19 3.74 -15.41
N TYR A 266 -3.88 3.98 -15.37
CA TYR A 266 -3.33 5.14 -14.64
C TYR A 266 -3.47 6.47 -15.38
N LEU A 267 -3.60 6.46 -16.72
CA LEU A 267 -4.04 7.64 -17.48
C LEU A 267 -5.48 8.02 -17.06
N GLN A 268 -6.39 7.05 -16.96
CA GLN A 268 -7.75 7.28 -16.48
C GLN A 268 -7.79 7.75 -15.02
N GLU A 269 -6.98 7.17 -14.14
CA GLU A 269 -6.82 7.63 -12.76
C GLU A 269 -6.38 9.10 -12.71
N GLN A 270 -5.40 9.49 -13.54
CA GLN A 270 -4.94 10.87 -13.63
C GLN A 270 -6.07 11.80 -14.11
N ILE A 271 -6.88 11.40 -15.09
CA ILE A 271 -8.06 12.18 -15.50
C ILE A 271 -9.03 12.38 -14.31
N VAL A 272 -9.28 11.35 -13.51
CA VAL A 272 -10.19 11.42 -12.37
C VAL A 272 -9.72 12.41 -11.30
N TYR A 273 -8.43 12.40 -10.95
CA TYR A 273 -7.91 13.18 -9.82
C TYR A 273 -7.24 14.51 -10.19
N CYS A 274 -6.72 14.65 -11.41
CA CYS A 274 -6.09 15.87 -11.92
C CYS A 274 -7.00 16.64 -12.89
N GLY A 275 -7.93 15.93 -13.54
CA GLY A 275 -8.70 16.45 -14.67
C GLY A 275 -7.92 16.42 -15.97
N ASP A 276 -8.65 16.49 -17.09
CA ASP A 276 -8.10 16.60 -18.44
C ASP A 276 -8.91 17.61 -19.26
N PRO A 277 -8.74 18.92 -18.99
CA PRO A 277 -9.56 19.96 -19.60
C PRO A 277 -9.23 20.22 -21.07
N ASP A 278 -8.02 19.86 -21.53
CA ASP A 278 -7.60 20.00 -22.93
C ASP A 278 -7.78 18.70 -23.74
N GLY A 279 -8.11 17.59 -23.08
CA GLY A 279 -8.33 16.29 -23.72
C GLY A 279 -7.02 15.61 -24.11
N SER A 280 -5.88 16.08 -23.62
CA SER A 280 -4.57 15.55 -24.02
C SER A 280 -4.34 14.15 -23.50
N ILE A 281 -4.85 13.82 -22.31
CA ILE A 281 -4.74 12.47 -21.73
C ILE A 281 -5.70 11.52 -22.43
N GLN A 282 -6.95 11.96 -22.67
CA GLN A 282 -7.92 11.15 -23.39
C GLN A 282 -7.46 10.84 -24.82
N ALA A 283 -6.80 11.79 -25.49
CA ALA A 283 -6.25 11.55 -26.83
C ALA A 283 -5.16 10.47 -26.84
N ILE A 284 -4.36 10.35 -25.77
CA ILE A 284 -3.38 9.26 -25.63
C ILE A 284 -4.10 7.92 -25.45
N ILE A 285 -5.11 7.87 -24.57
CA ILE A 285 -5.91 6.65 -24.36
C ILE A 285 -6.56 6.20 -25.68
N ASP A 286 -7.14 7.13 -26.43
CA ASP A 286 -7.84 6.83 -27.69
C ASP A 286 -6.89 6.39 -28.81
N SER A 287 -5.58 6.64 -28.69
CA SER A 287 -4.55 6.26 -29.67
C SER A 287 -3.75 5.03 -29.28
N LEU A 288 -3.86 4.55 -28.04
CA LEU A 288 -3.18 3.33 -27.62
C LEU A 288 -3.93 2.12 -28.15
N ASP A 289 -3.22 1.28 -28.92
CA ASP A 289 -3.65 -0.08 -29.17
C ASP A 289 -3.00 -0.99 -28.14
N CYS A 290 -3.82 -1.77 -27.44
CA CYS A 290 -3.38 -2.70 -26.41
C CYS A 290 -3.87 -4.13 -26.71
N ASN A 291 -4.34 -4.38 -27.94
CA ASN A 291 -4.90 -5.66 -28.34
C ASN A 291 -3.87 -6.49 -29.10
N ASP A 292 -4.26 -7.74 -29.27
CA ASP A 292 -3.71 -8.84 -30.03
C ASP A 292 -4.98 -9.45 -30.67
N ASP A 293 -5.21 -9.16 -31.94
CA ASP A 293 -6.52 -9.30 -32.59
C ASP A 293 -6.81 -10.75 -33.05
N ASP A 294 -5.80 -11.50 -33.46
CA ASP A 294 -5.84 -12.96 -33.71
C ASP A 294 -5.64 -13.81 -32.44
N GLY A 295 -4.95 -13.28 -31.42
CA GLY A 295 -4.66 -13.95 -30.17
C GLY A 295 -3.50 -14.93 -30.24
N ASP A 296 -2.54 -14.72 -31.14
CA ASP A 296 -1.34 -15.54 -31.30
C ASP A 296 -0.23 -15.22 -30.27
N GLY A 297 -0.33 -14.09 -29.56
CA GLY A 297 0.63 -13.68 -28.55
C GLY A 297 1.64 -12.62 -29.01
N VAL A 298 1.56 -12.17 -30.25
CA VAL A 298 2.20 -10.98 -30.79
C VAL A 298 1.19 -9.84 -30.80
N PRO A 299 1.37 -8.77 -30.00
CA PRO A 299 0.44 -7.65 -30.04
C PRO A 299 0.56 -6.89 -31.36
N ASN A 300 -0.59 -6.51 -31.96
CA ASN A 300 -0.74 -5.70 -33.18
C ASN A 300 0.36 -4.65 -33.44
N VAL A 301 0.79 -3.93 -32.39
CA VAL A 301 1.80 -2.87 -32.52
C VAL A 301 3.21 -3.35 -32.85
N PHE A 302 3.48 -4.65 -32.67
CA PHE A 302 4.76 -5.29 -32.99
C PHE A 302 4.76 -5.92 -34.38
N GLU A 303 3.61 -5.92 -35.06
CA GLU A 303 3.42 -6.52 -36.39
C GLU A 303 3.46 -5.46 -37.50
N ASP A 304 3.68 -4.18 -37.15
CA ASP A 304 4.04 -3.09 -38.07
C ASP A 304 5.52 -3.21 -38.46
N PHE A 305 5.87 -4.23 -39.26
CA PHE A 305 7.26 -4.58 -39.54
C PHE A 305 8.01 -3.48 -40.30
N ASP A 306 7.35 -2.79 -41.23
CA ASP A 306 7.96 -1.70 -41.98
C ASP A 306 7.97 -0.35 -41.20
N GLY A 307 7.27 -0.29 -40.07
CA GLY A 307 7.18 0.84 -39.15
C GLY A 307 6.45 2.06 -39.71
N ASN A 308 5.58 1.85 -40.71
CA ASN A 308 4.81 2.91 -41.36
C ASN A 308 3.52 3.25 -40.59
N GLY A 309 3.06 2.35 -39.70
CA GLY A 309 1.86 2.47 -38.89
C GLY A 309 0.55 2.04 -39.58
N ASP A 310 0.61 1.23 -40.64
CA ASP A 310 -0.50 0.72 -41.44
C ASP A 310 -0.47 -0.82 -41.45
N LEU A 311 -0.92 -1.45 -40.37
CA LEU A 311 -0.93 -2.91 -40.19
C LEU A 311 -1.66 -3.69 -41.31
N ASP A 312 -2.48 -3.03 -42.12
CA ASP A 312 -3.21 -3.67 -43.22
C ASP A 312 -2.30 -3.97 -44.46
N ASP A 313 -1.05 -3.51 -44.48
CA ASP A 313 -0.11 -3.72 -45.61
C ASP A 313 1.10 -4.62 -45.34
N ASP A 314 1.21 -5.16 -44.12
CA ASP A 314 2.13 -6.23 -43.72
C ASP A 314 1.38 -7.59 -43.86
N ASP A 315 1.87 -8.45 -44.77
CA ASP A 315 1.27 -9.74 -45.20
C ASP A 315 2.45 -10.58 -45.73
N ILE A 316 3.14 -11.28 -44.82
CA ILE A 316 4.47 -11.87 -45.08
C ILE A 316 4.38 -13.08 -46.03
N ASP A 317 3.39 -13.97 -45.85
CA ASP A 317 3.17 -15.14 -46.71
C ASP A 317 2.39 -14.82 -48.01
N GLY A 318 1.71 -13.68 -48.06
CA GLY A 318 0.97 -13.19 -49.22
C GLY A 318 -0.37 -13.90 -49.45
N ASP A 319 -0.98 -14.51 -48.43
CA ASP A 319 -2.29 -15.17 -48.52
C ASP A 319 -3.45 -14.15 -48.60
N GLY A 320 -3.20 -12.91 -48.18
CA GLY A 320 -4.12 -11.78 -48.17
C GLY A 320 -4.82 -11.52 -46.83
N ILE A 321 -4.42 -12.18 -45.75
CA ILE A 321 -4.68 -11.84 -44.36
C ILE A 321 -3.44 -11.06 -43.86
N PRO A 322 -3.59 -9.82 -43.37
CA PRO A 322 -2.46 -9.12 -42.77
C PRO A 322 -2.04 -9.78 -41.47
N ASN A 323 -0.74 -9.73 -41.13
CA ASN A 323 -0.13 -10.42 -39.99
C ASN A 323 -0.93 -10.28 -38.69
N TYR A 324 -1.32 -9.06 -38.29
CA TYR A 324 -2.12 -8.79 -37.07
C TYR A 324 -3.53 -9.42 -37.00
N LEU A 325 -3.90 -10.21 -38.01
CA LEU A 325 -5.13 -10.97 -38.10
C LEU A 325 -4.90 -12.43 -38.56
N ASP A 326 -3.65 -12.84 -38.72
CA ASP A 326 -3.21 -14.19 -39.07
C ASP A 326 -2.70 -14.93 -37.83
N ASP A 327 -2.83 -16.25 -37.77
CA ASP A 327 -2.33 -17.06 -36.63
C ASP A 327 -1.11 -17.93 -36.98
N ASP A 328 -0.58 -17.72 -38.19
CA ASP A 328 0.48 -18.47 -38.88
C ASP A 328 1.10 -17.52 -39.93
N ASP A 329 1.77 -16.48 -39.44
CA ASP A 329 2.18 -15.29 -40.20
C ASP A 329 2.94 -15.61 -41.50
N ASP A 330 4.03 -16.39 -41.44
CA ASP A 330 4.84 -16.86 -42.59
C ASP A 330 4.21 -18.00 -43.40
N GLY A 331 3.12 -18.59 -42.88
CA GLY A 331 2.36 -19.65 -43.53
C GLY A 331 3.13 -20.96 -43.69
N ASP A 332 4.14 -21.21 -42.85
CA ASP A 332 4.93 -22.43 -42.87
C ASP A 332 4.21 -23.62 -42.19
N GLY A 333 3.14 -23.33 -41.43
CA GLY A 333 2.28 -24.32 -40.78
C GLY A 333 2.60 -24.59 -39.31
N VAL A 334 3.58 -23.90 -38.74
CA VAL A 334 3.79 -23.78 -37.30
C VAL A 334 3.14 -22.47 -36.84
N PRO A 335 2.20 -22.52 -35.87
CA PRO A 335 1.48 -21.31 -35.47
C PRO A 335 2.41 -20.31 -34.78
N THR A 336 2.33 -19.03 -35.16
CA THR A 336 3.10 -17.90 -34.61
C THR A 336 3.21 -17.91 -33.09
N ALA A 337 2.17 -18.35 -32.38
CA ALA A 337 2.18 -18.50 -30.92
C ALA A 337 3.28 -19.43 -30.36
N ASN A 338 3.83 -20.32 -31.18
CA ASN A 338 4.88 -21.26 -30.81
C ASN A 338 6.28 -20.72 -31.13
N GLU A 339 6.42 -19.75 -32.03
CA GLU A 339 7.68 -19.13 -32.46
C GLU A 339 7.90 -17.72 -31.91
N ALA A 340 6.82 -17.01 -31.59
CA ALA A 340 6.84 -15.58 -31.30
C ALA A 340 7.84 -15.15 -30.21
N GLN A 341 8.08 -16.00 -29.21
CA GLN A 341 8.95 -15.62 -28.10
C GLN A 341 9.54 -16.76 -27.26
N ASP A 342 10.75 -16.51 -26.76
CA ASP A 342 11.43 -17.34 -25.78
C ASP A 342 10.78 -17.26 -24.38
N ALA A 343 11.31 -18.06 -23.44
CA ALA A 343 10.82 -18.09 -22.06
C ALA A 343 11.00 -16.77 -21.27
N ASP A 344 11.85 -15.86 -21.75
CA ASP A 344 12.09 -14.53 -21.18
C ASP A 344 11.24 -13.44 -21.88
N GLY A 345 10.50 -13.79 -22.94
CA GLY A 345 9.60 -12.91 -23.71
C GLY A 345 10.31 -12.06 -24.77
N ASN A 346 11.44 -12.54 -25.30
CA ASN A 346 12.11 -11.97 -26.46
C ASN A 346 11.72 -12.74 -27.74
N PRO A 347 11.66 -12.09 -28.91
CA PRO A 347 11.51 -12.79 -30.19
C PRO A 347 12.56 -13.89 -30.38
N ILE A 348 12.16 -14.99 -30.99
CA ILE A 348 13.06 -16.07 -31.44
C ILE A 348 13.56 -15.73 -32.85
N ASP A 349 14.80 -16.09 -33.14
CA ASP A 349 15.55 -15.85 -34.38
C ASP A 349 16.62 -16.96 -34.39
N THR A 350 16.24 -18.13 -34.87
CA THR A 350 16.94 -19.40 -34.68
C THR A 350 18.23 -19.45 -35.51
N ASP A 351 18.19 -19.02 -36.77
CA ASP A 351 19.35 -18.98 -37.65
C ASP A 351 20.21 -17.70 -37.50
N GLY A 352 19.65 -16.64 -36.91
CA GLY A 352 20.34 -15.38 -36.64
C GLY A 352 20.50 -14.47 -37.85
N ASP A 353 19.70 -14.64 -38.91
CA ASP A 353 19.78 -13.85 -40.13
C ASP A 353 19.11 -12.47 -40.02
N GLY A 354 18.21 -12.32 -39.04
CA GLY A 354 17.55 -11.10 -38.63
C GLY A 354 16.08 -10.98 -39.01
N ASP A 355 15.54 -11.93 -39.77
CA ASP A 355 14.12 -12.26 -39.74
C ASP A 355 13.87 -13.15 -38.50
N VAL A 356 12.66 -13.11 -37.93
CA VAL A 356 12.33 -13.82 -36.67
C VAL A 356 11.48 -15.02 -37.04
N ASP A 357 11.58 -16.11 -36.28
CA ASP A 357 11.00 -17.41 -36.65
C ASP A 357 9.55 -17.31 -37.15
N TYR A 358 8.66 -16.61 -36.42
CA TYR A 358 7.26 -16.41 -36.86
C TYR A 358 7.03 -15.54 -38.12
N LEU A 359 8.10 -15.10 -38.78
CA LEU A 359 8.11 -14.36 -40.04
C LEU A 359 9.06 -15.01 -41.08
N ASP A 360 9.57 -16.21 -40.80
CA ASP A 360 10.57 -16.93 -41.60
C ASP A 360 10.01 -18.30 -42.01
N ASP A 361 10.12 -18.68 -43.28
CA ASP A 361 9.61 -19.97 -43.76
C ASP A 361 10.65 -21.11 -43.69
N ASP A 362 11.86 -20.81 -43.20
CA ASP A 362 13.06 -21.64 -43.07
C ASP A 362 13.79 -21.28 -41.76
N ASP A 363 13.14 -21.54 -40.62
CA ASP A 363 13.50 -21.09 -39.26
C ASP A 363 14.97 -21.26 -38.86
N ASP A 364 15.59 -22.38 -39.26
CA ASP A 364 16.97 -22.72 -38.91
C ASP A 364 17.99 -22.41 -40.03
N GLY A 365 17.48 -21.95 -41.18
CA GLY A 365 18.24 -21.45 -42.32
C GLY A 365 19.07 -22.51 -43.04
N ASP A 366 18.66 -23.78 -42.97
CA ASP A 366 19.35 -24.88 -43.64
C ASP A 366 18.98 -25.02 -45.13
N GLY A 367 17.92 -24.33 -45.58
CA GLY A 367 17.48 -24.28 -46.97
C GLY A 367 16.38 -25.28 -47.32
N PHE A 368 15.86 -26.02 -46.35
CA PHE A 368 14.55 -26.65 -46.42
C PHE A 368 13.49 -25.64 -45.96
N LEU A 369 12.26 -26.09 -45.71
CA LEU A 369 11.20 -25.17 -45.26
C LEU A 369 10.64 -25.81 -44.02
N THR A 370 10.34 -25.03 -42.99
CA THR A 370 9.76 -25.50 -41.72
C THR A 370 8.59 -26.46 -41.95
N SER A 371 7.74 -26.15 -42.96
CA SER A 371 6.60 -26.99 -43.38
C SER A 371 6.93 -28.44 -43.78
N ALA A 372 8.19 -28.72 -44.13
CA ALA A 372 8.72 -30.03 -44.50
C ALA A 372 9.38 -30.77 -43.31
N GLU A 373 9.71 -30.05 -42.25
CA GLU A 373 10.59 -30.48 -41.16
C GLU A 373 9.80 -30.78 -39.90
N THR A 374 9.00 -31.84 -39.98
CA THR A 374 8.11 -32.20 -38.89
C THR A 374 8.71 -33.26 -38.00
N GLY A 375 8.86 -32.98 -36.71
CA GLY A 375 9.25 -33.98 -35.72
C GLY A 375 10.46 -33.57 -34.90
N ASP A 376 11.13 -34.60 -34.40
CA ASP A 376 12.38 -34.57 -33.61
C ASP A 376 13.02 -35.93 -33.95
N THR A 377 13.72 -35.98 -35.10
CA THR A 377 14.17 -37.24 -35.72
C THR A 377 15.21 -37.94 -34.84
N ASP A 378 16.19 -37.19 -34.33
CA ASP A 378 17.27 -37.73 -33.49
C ASP A 378 16.86 -37.93 -32.00
N GLY A 379 15.78 -37.28 -31.57
CA GLY A 379 15.21 -37.40 -30.23
C GLY A 379 15.96 -36.59 -29.16
N ASP A 380 16.71 -35.56 -29.52
CA ASP A 380 17.46 -34.71 -28.60
C ASP A 380 16.57 -33.65 -27.89
N GLY A 381 15.39 -33.40 -28.45
CA GLY A 381 14.37 -32.49 -27.94
C GLY A 381 14.37 -31.09 -28.54
N VAL A 382 15.13 -30.85 -29.61
CA VAL A 382 14.94 -29.77 -30.58
C VAL A 382 14.02 -30.33 -31.68
N ASP A 383 13.00 -29.57 -32.08
CA ASP A 383 12.16 -29.99 -33.20
C ASP A 383 12.93 -29.71 -34.51
N ASN A 384 12.73 -30.54 -35.53
CA ASN A 384 13.51 -30.53 -36.78
C ASN A 384 13.62 -29.15 -37.45
N TYR A 385 12.52 -28.42 -37.55
CA TYR A 385 12.51 -27.06 -38.11
C TYR A 385 13.36 -26.03 -37.32
N LEU A 386 13.94 -26.41 -36.18
CA LEU A 386 14.86 -25.62 -35.37
C LEU A 386 16.25 -26.29 -35.25
N ASP A 387 16.51 -27.37 -36.00
CA ASP A 387 17.72 -28.20 -35.93
C ASP A 387 18.36 -28.44 -37.30
N ASN A 388 19.61 -27.98 -37.44
CA ASN A 388 20.33 -28.02 -38.72
C ASN A 388 21.05 -29.34 -39.03
N ASP A 389 20.84 -30.35 -38.18
CA ASP A 389 21.36 -31.73 -38.27
C ASP A 389 20.23 -32.66 -37.78
N ASP A 390 19.13 -32.67 -38.52
CA ASP A 390 17.83 -33.23 -38.13
C ASP A 390 17.89 -34.66 -37.55
N ASP A 391 18.70 -35.53 -38.16
CA ASP A 391 18.85 -36.92 -37.75
C ASP A 391 20.06 -37.17 -36.81
N GLY A 392 20.85 -36.12 -36.58
CA GLY A 392 22.00 -36.10 -35.68
C GLY A 392 23.16 -36.98 -36.12
N ASP A 393 23.31 -37.24 -37.42
CA ASP A 393 24.38 -38.09 -37.95
C ASP A 393 25.74 -37.37 -38.09
N GLY A 394 25.72 -36.03 -38.01
CA GLY A 394 26.88 -35.16 -38.10
C GLY A 394 27.12 -34.52 -39.48
N VAL A 395 26.23 -34.74 -40.44
CA VAL A 395 26.12 -33.99 -41.69
C VAL A 395 25.01 -32.96 -41.53
N LEU A 396 25.25 -31.69 -41.86
CA LEU A 396 24.16 -30.70 -41.78
C LEU A 396 23.11 -30.96 -42.87
N THR A 397 21.84 -30.82 -42.51
CA THR A 397 20.66 -31.02 -43.38
C THR A 397 20.83 -30.38 -44.76
N GLN A 398 21.36 -29.14 -44.83
CA GLN A 398 21.64 -28.42 -46.08
C GLN A 398 22.53 -29.17 -47.10
N PHE A 399 23.30 -30.16 -46.65
CA PHE A 399 24.21 -30.97 -47.48
C PHE A 399 23.64 -32.33 -47.86
N GLU A 400 22.47 -32.67 -47.35
CA GLU A 400 21.88 -33.98 -47.49
C GLU A 400 20.99 -34.11 -48.72
N GLY A 401 20.88 -35.36 -49.16
CA GLY A 401 20.22 -35.73 -50.41
C GLY A 401 18.71 -35.83 -50.28
N ALA A 402 18.08 -36.37 -51.33
CA ALA A 402 16.65 -36.67 -51.28
C ALA A 402 16.41 -37.99 -50.54
N ASP A 403 16.62 -39.15 -51.17
CA ASP A 403 16.30 -40.47 -50.58
C ASP A 403 17.19 -41.49 -51.30
N THR A 404 18.27 -41.91 -50.65
CA THR A 404 19.34 -42.71 -51.27
C THR A 404 18.95 -44.18 -51.41
N ASP A 405 18.31 -44.77 -50.41
CA ASP A 405 17.92 -46.18 -50.39
C ASP A 405 16.52 -46.46 -51.04
N GLY A 406 15.70 -45.41 -51.19
CA GLY A 406 14.38 -45.44 -51.82
C GLY A 406 13.26 -45.93 -50.91
N ASP A 407 13.41 -45.87 -49.59
CA ASP A 407 12.41 -46.33 -48.62
C ASP A 407 11.28 -45.30 -48.38
N GLY A 408 11.52 -44.05 -48.76
CA GLY A 408 10.60 -42.93 -48.70
C GLY A 408 10.74 -42.03 -47.47
N ILE A 409 11.80 -42.18 -46.69
CA ILE A 409 12.33 -41.19 -45.77
C ILE A 409 13.43 -40.42 -46.52
N ASP A 410 13.46 -39.10 -46.36
CA ASP A 410 14.53 -38.33 -46.99
C ASP A 410 15.82 -38.42 -46.14
N ASN A 411 17.00 -38.28 -46.74
CA ASN A 411 18.30 -38.49 -46.07
C ASN A 411 18.45 -37.71 -44.76
N TYR A 412 18.12 -36.42 -44.75
CA TYR A 412 18.14 -35.58 -43.54
C TYR A 412 17.17 -36.03 -42.44
N LEU A 413 16.31 -37.02 -42.71
CA LEU A 413 15.40 -37.62 -41.73
C LEU A 413 15.69 -39.12 -41.50
N ASP A 414 16.77 -39.66 -42.04
CA ASP A 414 17.08 -41.09 -42.08
C ASP A 414 18.48 -41.45 -41.52
N ASP A 415 18.49 -42.09 -40.35
CA ASP A 415 19.73 -42.44 -39.64
C ASP A 415 20.58 -43.54 -40.31
N ASP A 416 20.11 -44.16 -41.41
CA ASP A 416 20.73 -45.22 -42.21
C ASP A 416 20.51 -44.95 -43.71
N ASP A 417 21.09 -43.84 -44.19
CA ASP A 417 20.93 -43.23 -45.52
C ASP A 417 20.90 -44.20 -46.72
N ASP A 418 21.71 -45.25 -46.68
CA ASP A 418 21.83 -46.24 -47.75
C ASP A 418 21.12 -47.57 -47.44
N GLY A 419 20.53 -47.70 -46.25
CA GLY A 419 19.78 -48.87 -45.80
C GLY A 419 20.62 -50.15 -45.71
N ASP A 420 21.94 -50.07 -45.53
CA ASP A 420 22.81 -51.23 -45.35
C ASP A 420 22.74 -51.82 -43.92
N GLY A 421 22.23 -51.04 -42.96
CA GLY A 421 22.06 -51.40 -41.56
C GLY A 421 23.20 -50.94 -40.64
N ILE A 422 24.09 -50.08 -41.12
CA ILE A 422 25.07 -49.33 -40.34
C ILE A 422 24.61 -47.87 -40.37
N LEU A 423 24.41 -47.27 -39.19
CA LEU A 423 23.97 -45.88 -39.12
C LEU A 423 24.99 -44.95 -39.77
N THR A 424 24.53 -43.90 -40.45
CA THR A 424 25.38 -42.93 -41.16
C THR A 424 26.50 -42.42 -40.25
N ILE A 425 26.18 -42.03 -39.00
CA ILE A 425 27.15 -41.57 -38.00
C ILE A 425 28.32 -42.56 -37.73
N ASP A 426 28.09 -43.86 -37.90
CA ASP A 426 29.08 -44.92 -37.69
C ASP A 426 29.93 -45.20 -38.94
N GLU A 427 29.66 -44.53 -40.06
CA GLU A 427 30.35 -44.62 -41.35
C GLU A 427 31.31 -43.46 -41.63
N ASN A 428 31.42 -42.55 -40.67
CA ASN A 428 32.34 -41.41 -40.67
C ASN A 428 32.08 -40.46 -41.87
N PRO A 429 30.85 -39.90 -41.95
CA PRO A 429 30.38 -39.06 -43.05
C PRO A 429 31.05 -37.68 -43.03
N ASP A 430 31.41 -37.17 -41.85
CA ASP A 430 32.25 -35.98 -41.69
C ASP A 430 33.44 -36.27 -40.73
N PRO A 431 34.62 -36.65 -41.27
CA PRO A 431 35.81 -36.87 -40.46
C PRO A 431 36.35 -35.64 -39.73
N ASN A 432 36.02 -34.43 -40.19
CA ASN A 432 36.62 -33.20 -39.71
C ASN A 432 35.72 -32.44 -38.73
N GLY A 433 34.42 -32.75 -38.72
CA GLY A 433 33.42 -32.26 -37.78
C GLY A 433 33.03 -30.80 -38.07
N ASP A 434 32.99 -30.40 -39.33
CA ASP A 434 32.50 -29.09 -39.78
C ASP A 434 31.12 -29.13 -40.43
N GLY A 435 30.47 -30.30 -40.45
CA GLY A 435 29.12 -30.52 -40.97
C GLY A 435 29.07 -30.70 -42.49
N ASP A 436 30.14 -30.37 -43.22
CA ASP A 436 30.22 -30.51 -44.68
C ASP A 436 30.80 -31.91 -45.03
N PRO A 437 30.06 -32.77 -45.75
CA PRO A 437 30.50 -34.12 -46.08
C PRO A 437 31.57 -34.15 -47.18
N ALA A 438 32.15 -33.01 -47.57
CA ALA A 438 33.18 -32.92 -48.61
C ALA A 438 34.43 -33.77 -48.34
N ASP A 439 34.70 -34.18 -47.10
CA ASP A 439 35.77 -35.11 -46.76
C ASP A 439 35.32 -36.49 -46.27
N ALA A 440 34.05 -36.84 -46.46
CA ALA A 440 33.48 -38.16 -46.18
C ALA A 440 34.37 -39.31 -46.66
N VAL A 441 34.35 -40.42 -45.92
CA VAL A 441 35.13 -41.60 -46.27
C VAL A 441 34.53 -42.28 -47.49
N ASP A 442 35.40 -42.60 -48.45
CA ASP A 442 35.10 -43.45 -49.62
C ASP A 442 36.14 -44.59 -49.60
N THR A 443 35.75 -45.73 -49.04
CA THR A 443 36.63 -46.86 -48.74
C THR A 443 37.06 -47.59 -50.01
N ASP A 444 36.19 -47.64 -51.02
CA ASP A 444 36.38 -48.44 -52.22
C ASP A 444 36.95 -47.61 -53.41
N GLY A 445 36.81 -46.29 -53.33
CA GLY A 445 37.36 -45.29 -54.24
C GLY A 445 36.54 -45.08 -55.51
N ASP A 446 35.24 -45.42 -55.52
CA ASP A 446 34.38 -45.28 -56.68
C ASP A 446 33.75 -43.87 -56.83
N GLY A 447 33.86 -43.06 -55.78
CA GLY A 447 33.41 -41.68 -55.72
C GLY A 447 32.05 -41.46 -55.07
N ILE A 448 31.43 -42.50 -54.50
CA ILE A 448 30.29 -42.42 -53.59
C ILE A 448 30.85 -42.57 -52.15
N PRO A 449 30.52 -41.67 -51.22
CA PRO A 449 30.86 -41.86 -49.81
C PRO A 449 30.27 -43.14 -49.22
N ASP A 450 30.94 -43.71 -48.22
CA ASP A 450 30.53 -44.95 -47.55
C ASP A 450 29.06 -44.86 -47.08
N TYR A 451 28.66 -43.74 -46.46
CA TYR A 451 27.28 -43.52 -45.98
C TYR A 451 26.18 -43.41 -47.05
N LEU A 452 26.55 -43.39 -48.33
CA LEU A 452 25.63 -43.39 -49.46
C LEU A 452 25.85 -44.62 -50.38
N ASP A 453 26.65 -45.60 -49.97
CA ASP A 453 27.07 -46.74 -50.80
C ASP A 453 26.78 -48.11 -50.14
N ASN A 454 25.71 -48.77 -50.61
CA ASN A 454 25.23 -50.05 -50.07
C ASN A 454 26.16 -51.29 -50.28
N MET A 455 27.48 -51.15 -50.47
CA MET A 455 28.38 -52.23 -50.96
C MET A 455 29.58 -52.68 -50.09
#